data_AF-A0A9X5CNE1-F1
#
_entry.id   AF-A0A9X5CNE1-F1
#
_cell.length_a   1.000
_cell.length_b   1.000
_cell.length_c   1.000
_cell.angle_alpha   90.00
_cell.angle_beta   90.00
_cell.angle_gamma   90.00
#
_symmetry.space_group_name_H-M   'P 1'
#
loop_
_entity.id
_entity.type
_entity.pdbx_description
1 polymer ?
#
loop_
_entity_poly.entity_id
_entity_poly.type
_entity_poly.pdbx_seq_one_letter_code
_entity_poly.pdbx_strand_id
1 'polypeptide(L)'
;MTDPLHAELLDLAREAARRAGELLRDGRPADLAVAATKSSSVDVVTEMDLAAEKLITGLIAERRPEDGVLGEEGASTAGSSGIRWVVDPLDGTVNYLYG
;
A
#
# COMPACT_ATOMS: atom_id res chain seq x y z
N MET A 1 16.75 9.03 23.12
CA MET A 1 17.28 7.97 22.22
C MET A 1 16.07 7.21 21.71
N THR A 2 15.82 7.24 20.41
CA THR A 2 14.79 6.39 19.79
C THR A 2 15.22 4.93 19.96
N ASP A 3 14.29 4.09 20.40
CA ASP A 3 14.48 2.64 20.50
C ASP A 3 14.96 2.08 19.14
N PRO A 4 16.02 1.24 19.10
CA PRO A 4 16.47 0.59 17.87
C PRO A 4 15.36 -0.08 17.08
N LEU A 5 14.38 -0.71 17.75
CA LEU A 5 13.25 -1.36 17.08
C LEU A 5 12.35 -0.32 16.39
N HIS A 6 12.05 0.80 17.06
CA HIS A 6 11.24 1.86 16.45
C HIS A 6 11.93 2.46 15.21
N ALA A 7 13.26 2.58 15.22
CA ALA A 7 14.01 3.06 14.07
C ALA A 7 13.94 2.08 12.88
N GLU A 8 14.13 0.78 13.13
CA GLU A 8 14.02 -0.27 12.11
C GLU A 8 12.62 -0.29 11.47
N LEU A 9 11.56 -0.29 12.29
CA LEU A 9 10.18 -0.30 11.80
C LEU A 9 9.86 0.97 11.00
N LEU A 10 10.33 2.13 11.44
CA LEU A 10 10.12 3.39 10.74
C LEU A 10 10.82 3.40 9.37
N ASP A 11 12.03 2.86 9.28
CA ASP A 11 12.76 2.81 8.02
C ASP A 11 12.10 1.85 7.02
N LEU A 12 11.58 0.70 7.50
CA LEU A 12 10.77 -0.20 6.68
C LEU A 12 9.47 0.47 6.22
N ALA A 13 8.76 1.17 7.11
CA ALA A 13 7.54 1.90 6.76
C ALA A 13 7.79 2.95 5.66
N ARG A 14 8.88 3.71 5.78
CA ARG A 14 9.28 4.71 4.79
C ARG A 14 9.64 4.08 3.45
N GLU A 15 10.31 2.93 3.46
CA GLU A 15 10.61 2.19 2.24
C GLU A 15 9.34 1.70 1.55
N ALA A 16 8.42 1.09 2.29
CA ALA A 16 7.14 0.62 1.78
C ALA A 16 6.32 1.77 1.17
N ALA A 17 6.16 2.87 1.91
CA ALA A 17 5.40 4.05 1.48
C ALA A 17 5.98 4.68 0.20
N ARG A 18 7.32 4.78 0.10
CA ARG A 18 7.97 5.33 -1.09
C ARG A 18 7.74 4.46 -2.32
N ARG A 19 7.91 3.15 -2.18
CA ARG A 19 7.73 2.21 -3.30
C ARG A 19 6.27 2.13 -3.75
N ALA A 20 5.32 2.13 -2.80
CA ALA A 20 3.90 2.22 -3.11
C ALA A 20 3.57 3.54 -3.82
N GLY A 21 4.09 4.67 -3.32
CA GLY A 21 3.90 5.98 -3.96
C GLY A 21 4.47 6.06 -5.39
N GLU A 22 5.63 5.46 -5.64
CA GLU A 22 6.19 5.33 -7.00
C GLU A 22 5.28 4.49 -7.90
N LEU A 23 4.83 3.32 -7.43
CA LEU A 23 3.89 2.46 -8.17
C LEU A 23 2.59 3.19 -8.51
N LEU A 24 2.01 3.91 -7.54
CA LEU A 24 0.78 4.67 -7.72
C LEU A 24 0.98 5.82 -8.70
N ARG A 25 2.04 6.61 -8.54
CA ARG A 25 2.33 7.72 -9.44
C ARG A 25 2.53 7.25 -10.88
N ASP A 26 3.28 6.17 -11.07
CA ASP A 26 3.65 5.68 -12.39
C ASP A 26 2.52 4.84 -13.03
N GLY A 27 1.65 4.24 -12.21
CA GLY A 27 0.45 3.51 -12.62
C GLY A 27 -0.79 4.38 -12.85
N ARG A 28 -0.74 5.67 -12.48
CA ARG A 28 -1.84 6.61 -12.69
C ARG A 28 -2.11 6.78 -14.19
N PRO A 29 -3.37 6.64 -14.66
CA PRO A 29 -3.71 6.88 -16.05
C PRO A 29 -3.37 8.31 -16.49
N ALA A 30 -2.71 8.44 -17.63
CA ALA A 30 -2.40 9.75 -18.23
C ALA A 30 -3.66 10.45 -18.79
N ASP A 31 -4.69 9.67 -19.17
CA ASP A 31 -5.94 10.18 -19.71
C ASP A 31 -7.13 9.49 -19.02
N LEU A 32 -7.89 10.26 -18.24
CA LEU A 32 -9.11 9.82 -17.57
C LEU A 32 -10.19 9.39 -18.58
N ALA A 33 -10.19 9.91 -19.81
CA ALA A 33 -11.11 9.49 -20.86
C ALA A 33 -10.81 8.07 -21.37
N VAL A 34 -9.54 7.65 -21.33
CA VAL A 34 -9.12 6.27 -21.64
C VAL A 34 -9.44 5.34 -20.48
N ALA A 35 -9.32 5.79 -19.22
CA ALA A 35 -9.79 5.03 -18.05
C ALA A 35 -11.30 4.75 -18.11
N ALA A 36 -12.09 5.64 -18.71
CA ALA A 36 -13.53 5.43 -18.95
C ALA A 36 -13.85 4.40 -20.06
N THR A 37 -12.87 3.95 -20.85
CA THR A 37 -13.04 2.88 -21.85
C THR A 37 -12.67 1.48 -21.34
N LYS A 38 -12.00 1.38 -20.18
CA LYS A 38 -12.05 0.18 -19.33
C LYS A 38 -13.35 0.27 -18.50
N SER A 39 -13.95 -0.86 -18.14
CA SER A 39 -15.37 -0.95 -17.72
C SER A 39 -15.86 0.05 -16.66
N SER A 40 -15.00 0.65 -15.84
CA SER A 40 -15.20 1.97 -15.23
C SER A 40 -13.90 2.53 -14.64
N SER A 41 -13.86 3.83 -14.32
CA SER A 41 -12.76 4.44 -13.55
C SER A 41 -12.57 3.83 -12.15
N VAL A 42 -13.62 3.18 -11.61
CA VAL A 42 -13.58 2.47 -10.33
C VAL A 42 -12.67 1.25 -10.41
N ASP A 43 -12.69 0.53 -11.53
CA ASP A 43 -11.87 -0.69 -11.70
C ASP A 43 -10.37 -0.38 -11.66
N VAL A 44 -9.95 0.73 -12.27
CA VAL A 44 -8.54 1.16 -12.28
C VAL A 44 -8.06 1.52 -10.89
N VAL A 45 -8.91 2.20 -10.12
CA VAL A 45 -8.65 2.54 -8.73
C VAL A 45 -8.42 1.27 -7.93
N THR A 46 -9.40 0.35 -7.97
CA THR A 46 -9.35 -0.89 -7.20
C THR A 46 -8.14 -1.73 -7.57
N GLU A 47 -7.75 -1.79 -8.85
CA GLU A 47 -6.52 -2.47 -9.28
C GLU A 47 -5.26 -1.85 -8.66
N MET A 48 -5.20 -0.52 -8.56
CA MET A 48 -4.05 0.20 -8.00
C MET A 48 -3.98 0.10 -6.48
N ASP A 49 -5.11 0.19 -5.78
CA ASP A 49 -5.22 -0.06 -4.34
C ASP A 49 -4.72 -1.47 -4.00
N LEU A 50 -5.22 -2.50 -4.68
CA LEU A 50 -4.81 -3.90 -4.49
C LEU A 50 -3.31 -4.11 -4.82
N ALA A 51 -2.81 -3.47 -5.87
CA ALA A 51 -1.40 -3.58 -6.26
C ALA A 51 -0.47 -2.95 -5.20
N ALA A 52 -0.85 -1.77 -4.69
CA ALA A 52 -0.12 -1.09 -3.64
C ALA A 52 -0.15 -1.87 -2.31
N GLU A 53 -1.32 -2.39 -1.90
CA GLU A 53 -1.44 -3.22 -0.70
C GLU A 53 -0.56 -4.48 -0.81
N LYS A 54 -0.60 -5.17 -1.95
CA LYS A 54 0.23 -6.35 -2.17
C LYS A 54 1.72 -6.03 -2.11
N LEU A 55 2.15 -4.89 -2.63
CA LEU A 55 3.55 -4.45 -2.57
C LEU A 55 3.98 -4.20 -1.12
N ILE A 56 3.19 -3.43 -0.37
CA ILE A 56 3.49 -3.04 1.02
C ILE A 56 3.55 -4.30 1.90
N THR A 57 2.50 -5.12 1.83
CA THR A 57 2.39 -6.34 2.66
C THR A 57 3.44 -7.38 2.29
N GLY A 58 3.81 -7.51 1.01
CA GLY A 58 4.92 -8.35 0.58
C GLY A 58 6.27 -7.92 1.16
N LEU A 59 6.56 -6.62 1.18
CA LEU A 59 7.80 -6.10 1.76
C LEU A 59 7.85 -6.31 3.28
N ILE A 60 6.72 -6.10 3.97
CA ILE A 60 6.60 -6.38 5.41
C ILE A 60 6.82 -7.87 5.68
N ALA A 61 6.17 -8.76 4.93
CA ALA A 61 6.31 -10.20 5.11
C ALA A 61 7.75 -10.70 4.86
N GLU A 62 8.48 -10.10 3.92
CA GLU A 62 9.87 -10.44 3.64
C GLU A 62 10.81 -10.05 4.80
N ARG A 63 10.61 -8.86 5.38
CA ARG A 63 11.52 -8.31 6.40
C ARG A 63 11.11 -8.63 7.83
N ARG A 64 9.82 -8.86 8.06
CA ARG A 64 9.17 -9.01 9.37
C ARG A 64 8.13 -10.14 9.33
N PRO A 65 8.52 -11.38 9.01
CA PRO A 65 7.57 -12.48 8.79
C PRO A 65 6.72 -12.85 10.02
N GLU A 66 7.14 -12.47 11.23
CA GLU A 66 6.39 -12.69 12.47
C GLU A 66 5.43 -11.54 12.84
N ASP A 67 5.48 -10.40 12.16
CA ASP A 67 4.57 -9.27 12.42
C ASP A 67 3.19 -9.52 11.79
N GLY A 68 2.14 -8.99 12.43
CA GLY A 68 0.78 -9.07 11.90
C GLY A 68 0.48 -7.95 10.92
N VAL A 69 -0.47 -8.16 10.01
CA VAL A 69 -0.91 -7.17 9.01
C VAL A 69 -2.44 -7.07 9.02
N LEU A 70 -2.93 -5.84 8.91
CA LEU A 70 -4.32 -5.52 8.61
C LEU A 70 -4.35 -4.42 7.54
N GLY A 71 -4.76 -4.78 6.34
CA GLY A 71 -4.91 -3.90 5.20
C GLY A 71 -6.38 -3.56 4.92
N GLU A 72 -6.61 -2.38 4.34
CA GLU A 72 -7.92 -1.89 3.93
C GLU A 72 -8.56 -2.76 2.82
N GLU A 73 -7.77 -3.21 1.85
CA GLU A 73 -8.25 -3.93 0.66
C GLU A 73 -8.42 -5.43 0.90
N GLY A 74 -8.18 -5.87 2.14
CA GLY A 74 -8.49 -7.22 2.61
C GLY A 74 -7.28 -8.04 3.07
N ALA A 75 -6.06 -7.52 2.95
CA ALA A 75 -4.90 -8.20 3.53
C ALA A 75 -5.08 -8.37 5.05
N SER A 76 -4.99 -9.61 5.53
CA SER A 76 -5.09 -9.91 6.96
C SER A 76 -4.19 -11.08 7.30
N THR A 77 -3.22 -10.86 8.17
CA THR A 77 -2.29 -11.88 8.64
C THR A 77 -2.10 -11.74 10.14
N ALA A 78 -2.30 -12.83 10.86
CA ALA A 78 -2.00 -12.89 12.29
C ALA A 78 -0.49 -12.97 12.49
N GLY A 79 0.05 -12.09 13.33
CA GLY A 79 1.45 -12.11 13.74
C GLY A 79 1.64 -12.74 15.13
N SER A 80 2.88 -13.09 15.45
CA SER A 80 3.31 -13.64 16.74
C SER A 80 4.31 -12.73 17.47
N SER A 81 4.85 -11.69 16.81
CA SER A 81 5.83 -10.77 17.41
C SER A 81 5.24 -9.77 18.40
N GLY A 82 3.90 -9.60 18.39
CA GLY A 82 3.20 -8.55 19.14
C GLY A 82 3.10 -7.21 18.40
N ILE A 83 3.69 -7.08 17.20
CA ILE A 83 3.57 -5.91 16.34
C ILE A 83 2.48 -6.15 15.29
N ARG A 84 1.70 -5.11 14.99
CA ARG A 84 0.73 -5.11 13.88
C ARG A 84 0.92 -3.88 12.99
N TRP A 85 1.02 -4.12 11.70
CA TRP A 85 1.00 -3.12 10.66
C TRP A 85 -0.44 -2.89 10.21
N VAL A 86 -0.88 -1.63 10.24
CA VAL A 86 -2.17 -1.21 9.69
C VAL A 86 -1.88 -0.44 8.41
N VAL A 87 -2.43 -0.92 7.29
CA VAL A 87 -2.07 -0.45 5.95
C VAL A 87 -3.31 0.09 5.26
N ASP A 88 -3.26 1.38 4.93
CA ASP A 88 -4.08 1.98 3.89
C ASP A 88 -3.12 2.18 2.69
N PRO A 89 -3.34 1.46 1.56
CA PRO A 89 -2.42 1.48 0.44
C PRO A 89 -2.53 2.75 -0.41
N LEU A 90 -3.68 3.43 -0.40
CA LEU A 90 -3.96 4.66 -1.15
C LEU A 90 -5.13 5.43 -0.50
N ASP A 91 -4.79 6.28 0.46
CA ASP A 91 -5.75 7.22 1.01
C ASP A 91 -6.12 8.30 -0.02
N GLY A 92 -7.42 8.57 -0.17
CA GLY A 92 -7.91 9.55 -1.13
C GLY A 92 -7.98 9.03 -2.56
N THR A 93 -8.43 7.79 -2.74
CA THR A 93 -8.64 7.10 -4.02
C THR A 93 -9.35 7.93 -5.11
N VAL A 94 -10.31 8.77 -4.71
CA VAL A 94 -10.98 9.73 -5.62
C VAL A 94 -10.00 10.81 -6.09
N ASN A 95 -9.24 11.41 -5.18
CA ASN A 95 -8.24 12.43 -5.52
C ASN A 95 -7.13 11.83 -6.39
N TYR A 96 -6.78 10.57 -6.19
CA TYR A 96 -5.80 9.87 -7.03
C TYR A 96 -6.19 9.86 -8.51
N LEU A 97 -7.47 9.63 -8.83
CA LEU A 97 -7.95 9.70 -10.20
C LEU A 97 -7.98 11.14 -10.72
N TYR A 98 -8.59 12.05 -9.97
CA TYR A 98 -8.96 13.37 -10.48
C TYR A 98 -7.86 14.43 -10.35
N GLY A 99 -6.87 14.22 -9.47
CA GLY A 99 -5.84 15.21 -9.15
C GLY A 99 -6.29 16.18 -8.08
#